data_AF-A0A6P5K2U6-F1
#
_entry.id   AF-A0A6P5K2U6-F1
#
_cell.length_a   1.000
_cell.length_b   1.000
_cell.length_c   1.000
_cell.angle_alpha   90.00
_cell.angle_beta   90.00
_cell.angle_gamma   90.00
#
_symmetry.space_group_name_H-M   'P 1'
#
loop_
_entity.id
_entity.type
_entity.pdbx_description
1 polymer ?
#
loop_
_entity_poly.entity_id
_entity_poly.type
_entity_poly.pdbx_seq_one_letter_code
_entity_poly.pdbx_strand_id
1 'polypeptide(L)'
;MKPSSGWEPRGCGGPNPSVRSESGIRAPVRAGGSRLLLLCWVLFIASATGQNCTFNLQGPNGTVESPGFPYGYPNYANCTWIITAEEQNRIQLVFHAFALEEDFDVLSVFDGVPEQGNLRTRLTGFQLPAPIVSTGVVLSLWLVSDYAVSAQGFHANYEEWH
;
A
#
# COMPACT_ATOMS: atom_id res chain seq x y z
N MET A 1 13.24 -65.93 -28.66
CA MET A 1 14.25 -66.51 -27.72
C MET A 1 13.66 -66.47 -26.31
N LYS A 2 13.75 -67.59 -25.57
CA LYS A 2 13.49 -67.76 -24.11
C LYS A 2 14.84 -67.61 -23.35
N PRO A 3 14.99 -67.76 -22.01
CA PRO A 3 14.10 -68.29 -20.94
C PRO A 3 13.35 -67.15 -20.23
N SER A 4 13.00 -67.08 -18.92
CA SER A 4 13.22 -67.89 -17.68
C SER A 4 12.15 -67.49 -16.62
N SER A 5 12.20 -67.93 -15.36
CA SER A 5 12.02 -69.28 -14.76
C SER A 5 12.29 -69.21 -13.24
N GLY A 6 11.37 -69.68 -12.39
CA GLY A 6 11.56 -69.87 -10.93
C GLY A 6 11.28 -68.63 -10.06
N TRP A 7 10.90 -68.76 -8.77
CA TRP A 7 10.51 -69.96 -8.01
C TRP A 7 9.68 -69.54 -6.76
N GLU A 8 8.86 -70.45 -6.24
CA GLU A 8 8.30 -70.51 -4.87
C GLU A 8 8.91 -71.76 -4.19
N PRO A 9 8.81 -72.06 -2.85
CA PRO A 9 7.81 -71.59 -1.87
C PRO A 9 8.34 -71.43 -0.40
N ARG A 10 7.41 -71.43 0.58
CA ARG A 10 7.51 -71.75 2.05
C ARG A 10 7.67 -70.55 3.01
N GLY A 11 7.07 -70.54 4.21
CA GLY A 11 6.25 -71.56 4.90
C GLY A 11 5.50 -71.01 6.14
N CYS A 12 4.72 -71.86 6.82
CA CYS A 12 3.71 -71.47 7.82
C CYS A 12 4.21 -71.48 9.29
N GLY A 13 3.50 -70.79 10.19
CA GLY A 13 3.63 -70.95 11.65
C GLY A 13 2.59 -70.16 12.48
N GLY A 14 1.92 -70.83 13.43
CA GLY A 14 1.21 -70.23 14.58
C GLY A 14 1.82 -70.76 15.90
N PRO A 15 1.22 -70.59 17.10
CA PRO A 15 -0.10 -70.01 17.43
C PRO A 15 -0.12 -68.96 18.60
N ASN A 16 -1.29 -68.31 18.80
CA ASN A 16 -2.03 -67.91 20.03
C ASN A 16 -1.33 -67.71 21.43
N PRO A 17 -1.94 -67.01 22.42
CA PRO A 17 -2.58 -65.68 22.47
C PRO A 17 -2.02 -64.75 23.59
N SER A 18 -2.39 -63.46 23.59
CA SER A 18 -2.68 -62.74 24.84
C SER A 18 -3.76 -61.67 24.63
N VAL A 19 -4.62 -61.48 25.64
CA VAL A 19 -5.87 -60.71 25.55
C VAL A 19 -5.74 -59.37 26.29
N ARG A 20 -6.18 -58.27 25.67
CA ARG A 20 -6.82 -57.15 26.39
C ARG A 20 -7.77 -56.34 25.49
N SER A 21 -8.52 -55.44 26.10
CA SER A 21 -9.95 -55.29 25.86
C SER A 21 -10.41 -53.97 25.22
N GLU A 22 -11.57 -54.10 24.55
CA GLU A 22 -12.69 -53.13 24.52
C GLU A 22 -12.71 -51.88 23.62
N SER A 23 -13.97 -51.53 23.33
CA SER A 23 -14.52 -50.30 22.72
C SER A 23 -14.39 -50.13 21.19
N GLY A 24 -15.55 -49.83 20.56
CA GLY A 24 -15.65 -49.36 19.16
C GLY A 24 -15.10 -47.93 19.02
N ILE A 25 -15.07 -47.33 17.83
CA ILE A 25 -16.11 -47.31 16.78
C ILE A 25 -15.46 -47.34 15.38
N ARG A 26 -16.09 -47.98 14.40
CA ARG A 26 -15.73 -47.83 12.97
C ARG A 26 -16.55 -46.74 12.30
N ALA A 27 -15.87 -45.79 11.65
CA ALA A 27 -16.21 -45.35 10.29
C ALA A 27 -15.08 -44.51 9.66
N PRO A 28 -14.33 -45.03 8.67
CA PRO A 28 -13.61 -44.22 7.72
C PRO A 28 -14.45 -44.09 6.43
N VAL A 29 -14.88 -42.87 6.08
CA VAL A 29 -15.36 -42.58 4.72
C VAL A 29 -14.50 -41.48 4.12
N ARG A 30 -13.48 -41.90 3.38
CA ARG A 30 -12.61 -40.99 2.64
C ARG A 30 -13.17 -40.81 1.22
N ALA A 31 -14.14 -39.91 1.08
CA ALA A 31 -14.50 -39.38 -0.23
C ALA A 31 -13.42 -38.37 -0.66
N GLY A 32 -12.92 -38.48 -1.90
CA GLY A 32 -11.81 -37.67 -2.41
C GLY A 32 -12.25 -36.35 -3.05
N GLY A 33 -11.24 -35.52 -3.37
CA GLY A 33 -11.42 -34.17 -3.94
C GLY A 33 -11.20 -33.09 -2.86
N SER A 34 -10.36 -32.08 -3.07
CA SER A 34 -9.46 -31.78 -4.19
C SER A 34 -8.19 -31.12 -3.67
N ARG A 35 -7.07 -31.23 -4.41
CA ARG A 35 -5.85 -30.47 -4.14
C ARG A 35 -6.04 -29.04 -4.64
N LEU A 36 -6.68 -28.17 -3.85
CA LEU A 36 -6.83 -26.76 -4.20
C LEU A 36 -6.47 -25.84 -3.03
N LEU A 37 -5.20 -25.42 -3.04
CA LEU A 37 -4.72 -24.12 -2.56
C LEU A 37 -5.29 -23.61 -1.23
N LEU A 38 -4.72 -24.08 -0.12
CA LEU A 38 -4.81 -23.45 1.20
C LEU A 38 -3.92 -22.18 1.27
N LEU A 39 -4.03 -21.31 0.27
CA LEU A 39 -3.29 -20.04 0.17
C LEU A 39 -4.26 -18.86 0.29
N CYS A 40 -3.84 -17.85 1.05
CA CYS A 40 -4.45 -16.53 1.15
C CYS A 40 -5.82 -16.43 1.86
N TRP A 41 -5.97 -17.06 3.03
CA TRP A 41 -6.97 -16.62 4.05
C TRP A 41 -6.43 -15.56 5.03
N VAL A 42 -5.24 -15.03 4.77
CA VAL A 42 -4.85 -13.69 5.26
C VAL A 42 -5.27 -12.70 4.19
N LEU A 43 -6.58 -12.44 4.10
CA LEU A 43 -7.08 -11.29 3.37
C LEU A 43 -6.49 -10.06 4.04
N PHE A 44 -5.59 -9.38 3.32
CA PHE A 44 -5.05 -8.08 3.72
C PHE A 44 -6.20 -7.08 3.79
N ILE A 45 -6.82 -6.94 4.96
CA ILE A 45 -7.63 -5.77 5.27
C ILE A 45 -6.63 -4.63 5.53
N ALA A 46 -6.18 -4.01 4.45
CA ALA A 46 -5.66 -2.65 4.50
C ALA A 46 -6.83 -1.74 4.87
N SER A 47 -7.13 -1.68 6.17
CA SER A 47 -8.18 -0.82 6.71
C SER A 47 -7.73 0.62 6.56
N ALA A 48 -8.18 1.29 5.50
CA ALA A 48 -8.00 2.72 5.30
C ALA A 48 -8.87 3.52 6.29
N THR A 49 -8.52 3.44 7.58
CA THR A 49 -8.88 4.45 8.56
C THR A 49 -8.10 5.72 8.26
N GLY A 50 -8.74 6.89 8.34
CA GLY A 50 -8.19 8.19 7.92
C GLY A 50 -6.72 8.40 8.27
N GLN A 51 -5.91 8.68 7.24
CA GLN A 51 -4.46 8.77 7.38
C GLN A 51 -4.05 10.20 7.73
N ASN A 52 -3.69 10.42 8.98
CA ASN A 52 -2.95 11.61 9.39
C ASN A 52 -1.46 11.36 9.11
N CYS A 53 -0.80 12.24 8.37
CA CYS A 53 0.63 12.08 8.08
C CYS A 53 1.40 13.40 7.98
N THR A 54 2.69 13.36 8.27
CA THR A 54 3.58 14.53 8.17
C THR A 54 4.96 14.09 7.70
N PHE A 55 5.44 14.72 6.63
CA PHE A 55 6.74 14.48 6.04
C PHE A 55 7.56 15.77 6.07
N ASN A 56 8.81 15.68 6.51
CA ASN A 56 9.76 16.79 6.44
C ASN A 56 10.79 16.42 5.37
N LEU A 57 10.94 17.28 4.38
CA LEU A 57 11.77 17.07 3.19
C LEU A 57 12.84 18.16 3.13
N GLN A 58 14.08 17.76 2.87
CA GLN A 58 15.26 18.63 2.86
C GLN A 58 16.23 18.19 1.77
N GLY A 59 17.01 19.15 1.27
CA GLY A 59 18.04 18.94 0.25
C GLY A 59 17.69 19.60 -1.09
N PRO A 60 18.64 19.58 -2.05
CA PRO A 60 18.57 20.38 -3.28
C PRO A 60 17.46 19.96 -4.25
N ASN A 61 16.89 18.76 -4.09
CA ASN A 61 15.73 18.27 -4.81
C ASN A 61 15.13 17.05 -4.13
N GLY A 62 13.92 16.69 -4.56
CA GLY A 62 13.27 15.43 -4.19
C GLY A 62 11.87 15.29 -4.80
N THR A 63 11.14 14.28 -4.34
CA THR A 63 9.81 13.93 -4.86
C THR A 63 8.76 14.01 -3.75
N VAL A 64 7.55 14.42 -4.12
CA VAL A 64 6.36 14.51 -3.27
C VAL A 64 5.23 13.73 -3.93
N GLU A 65 4.73 12.69 -3.27
CA GLU A 65 3.60 11.90 -3.74
C GLU A 65 2.50 11.88 -2.67
N SER A 66 1.23 11.95 -3.10
CA SER A 66 0.11 11.61 -2.22
C SER A 66 0.21 10.14 -1.78
N PRO A 67 -0.23 9.78 -0.56
CA PRO A 67 -0.20 8.39 -0.11
C PRO A 67 -0.95 7.49 -1.10
N GLY A 68 -0.43 6.29 -1.37
CA GLY A 68 -1.08 5.33 -2.27
C GLY A 68 -1.02 5.65 -3.77
N PHE A 69 -0.40 6.76 -4.19
CA PHE A 69 -0.11 7.03 -5.62
C PHE A 69 0.62 5.83 -6.26
N PRO A 70 0.30 5.41 -7.51
CA PRO A 70 -0.72 5.94 -8.43
C PRO A 70 -2.10 5.25 -8.31
N TYR A 71 -2.35 4.49 -7.23
CA TYR A 71 -3.57 3.71 -7.01
C TYR A 71 -4.67 4.47 -6.26
N GLY A 72 -4.34 5.64 -5.72
CA GLY A 72 -5.25 6.58 -5.07
C GLY A 72 -4.96 6.77 -3.59
N TYR A 73 -5.30 7.96 -3.10
CA TYR A 73 -5.14 8.35 -1.70
C TYR A 73 -6.31 7.82 -0.84
N PRO A 74 -6.09 7.63 0.46
CA PRO A 74 -7.16 7.21 1.36
C PRO A 74 -8.16 8.35 1.60
N ASN A 75 -9.41 7.99 1.84
CA ASN A 75 -10.42 8.88 2.39
C ASN A 75 -9.98 9.36 3.79
N TYR A 76 -10.41 10.55 4.19
CA TYR A 76 -9.98 11.23 5.42
C TYR A 76 -8.46 11.35 5.55
N ALA A 77 -7.75 11.55 4.44
CA ALA A 77 -6.36 11.93 4.45
C ALA A 77 -6.22 13.32 5.09
N ASN A 78 -5.21 13.48 5.93
CA ASN A 78 -4.81 14.74 6.52
C ASN A 78 -3.28 14.75 6.55
N CYS A 79 -2.69 15.09 5.41
CA CYS A 79 -1.31 14.79 5.10
C CYS A 79 -0.55 16.05 4.71
N THR A 80 0.54 16.33 5.43
CA THR A 80 1.35 17.53 5.25
C THR A 80 2.77 17.17 4.83
N TRP A 81 3.28 17.84 3.81
CA TRP A 81 4.69 17.81 3.42
C TRP A 81 5.26 19.21 3.66
N ILE A 82 6.35 19.29 4.44
CA ILE A 82 7.09 20.52 4.70
C ILE A 82 8.44 20.38 4.00
N ILE A 83 8.67 21.18 2.96
CA ILE A 83 9.92 21.20 2.20
C ILE A 83 10.74 22.39 2.71
N THR A 84 12.02 22.17 3.03
CA THR A 84 12.95 23.22 3.45
C THR A 84 14.21 23.18 2.58
N ALA A 85 14.48 24.30 1.90
CA ALA A 85 15.68 24.54 1.12
C ALA A 85 16.83 25.07 1.99
N GLU A 86 18.05 25.05 1.44
CA GLU A 86 19.21 25.77 1.99
C GLU A 86 18.98 27.30 2.06
N GLU A 87 19.80 27.98 2.85
CA GLU A 87 19.67 29.43 3.04
C GLU A 87 19.74 30.20 1.72
N GLN A 88 18.87 31.21 1.59
CA GLN A 88 18.75 32.09 0.41
C GLN A 88 18.13 31.45 -0.85
N ASN A 89 17.95 30.13 -0.89
CA ASN A 89 17.28 29.44 -1.99
C ASN A 89 15.75 29.42 -1.85
N ARG A 90 15.05 29.33 -2.98
CA ARG A 90 13.61 29.08 -3.07
C ARG A 90 13.36 27.63 -3.47
N ILE A 91 12.10 27.22 -3.48
CA ILE A 91 11.68 25.87 -3.86
C ILE A 91 10.79 26.00 -5.10
N GLN A 92 11.20 25.41 -6.22
CA GLN A 92 10.31 25.17 -7.34
C GLN A 92 9.67 23.78 -7.19
N LEU A 93 8.35 23.72 -7.27
CA LEU A 93 7.53 22.50 -7.26
C LEU A 93 6.87 22.33 -8.63
N VAL A 94 7.07 21.17 -9.25
CA VAL A 94 6.54 20.81 -10.57
C VAL A 94 5.73 19.52 -10.47
N PHE A 95 4.44 19.60 -10.78
CA PHE A 95 3.57 18.43 -10.84
C PHE A 95 3.78 17.66 -12.15
N HIS A 96 3.91 16.34 -12.05
CA HIS A 96 3.96 15.41 -13.19
C HIS A 96 2.66 14.59 -13.33
N ALA A 97 1.93 14.41 -12.23
CA ALA A 97 0.57 13.89 -12.21
C ALA A 97 -0.25 14.62 -11.15
N PHE A 98 -1.52 14.89 -11.44
CA PHE A 98 -2.45 15.50 -10.50
C PHE A 98 -3.90 15.09 -10.82
N ALA A 99 -4.55 14.43 -9.86
CA ALA A 99 -5.94 14.03 -9.92
C ALA A 99 -6.48 13.89 -8.48
N LEU A 100 -7.32 14.83 -8.06
CA LEU A 100 -8.12 14.77 -6.82
C LEU A 100 -9.61 14.72 -7.17
N GLU A 101 -10.48 14.40 -6.21
CA GLU A 101 -11.92 14.66 -6.38
C GLU A 101 -12.17 16.17 -6.47
N GLU A 102 -12.88 16.60 -7.51
CA GLU A 102 -13.15 18.00 -7.81
C GLU A 102 -14.12 18.62 -6.79
N ASP A 103 -13.78 19.80 -6.27
CA ASP A 103 -14.50 20.57 -5.23
C ASP A 103 -14.58 19.93 -3.82
N PHE A 104 -14.33 18.63 -3.65
CA PHE A 104 -14.37 17.94 -2.35
C PHE A 104 -12.97 17.79 -1.72
N ASP A 105 -12.01 17.28 -2.49
CA ASP A 105 -10.64 17.05 -2.02
C ASP A 105 -9.71 18.19 -2.41
N VAL A 106 -8.85 18.61 -1.48
CA VAL A 106 -8.05 19.82 -1.64
C VAL A 106 -6.59 19.60 -1.25
N LEU A 107 -5.69 19.91 -2.19
CA LEU A 107 -4.29 20.15 -1.91
C LEU A 107 -4.06 21.66 -1.75
N SER A 108 -3.85 22.11 -0.52
CA SER A 108 -3.45 23.49 -0.22
C SER A 108 -1.93 23.62 -0.24
N VAL A 109 -1.41 24.69 -0.85
CA VAL A 109 0.04 24.97 -0.93
C VAL A 109 0.32 26.30 -0.22
N PHE A 110 1.35 26.35 0.62
CA PHE A 110 1.68 27.47 1.50
C PHE A 110 3.13 27.94 1.32
N ASP A 111 3.33 29.25 1.30
CA ASP A 111 4.64 29.92 1.35
C ASP A 111 5.16 29.97 2.80
N GLY A 112 5.46 28.79 3.36
CA GLY A 112 5.94 28.61 4.73
C GLY A 112 5.30 27.40 5.43
N VAL A 113 5.32 27.37 6.76
CA VAL A 113 4.52 26.44 7.58
C VAL A 113 3.03 26.76 7.37
N PRO A 114 2.11 25.77 7.29
CA PRO A 114 0.71 26.03 6.94
C PRO A 114 -0.03 26.96 7.91
N GLU A 115 -0.30 28.20 7.46
CA GLU A 115 -1.08 29.20 8.18
C GLU A 115 -2.04 29.92 7.21
N GLN A 116 -3.09 30.56 7.73
CA GLN A 116 -4.04 31.27 6.86
C GLN A 116 -3.40 32.46 6.11
N GLY A 117 -2.36 33.06 6.70
CA GLY A 117 -1.68 34.25 6.14
C GLY A 117 -0.71 33.98 4.99
N ASN A 118 -0.31 32.72 4.75
CA ASN A 118 0.65 32.33 3.72
C ASN A 118 0.12 31.26 2.75
N LEU A 119 -1.20 31.07 2.69
CA LEU A 119 -1.84 30.24 1.67
C LEU A 119 -1.56 30.82 0.28
N ARG A 120 -0.90 30.02 -0.56
CA ARG A 120 -0.52 30.41 -1.92
C ARG A 120 -1.56 30.00 -2.95
N THR A 121 -2.04 28.75 -2.87
CA THR A 121 -3.09 28.24 -3.77
C THR A 121 -3.81 27.03 -3.16
N ARG A 122 -4.98 26.72 -3.70
CA ARG A 122 -5.74 25.49 -3.47
C ARG A 122 -5.95 24.79 -4.81
N LEU A 123 -5.70 23.49 -4.85
CA LEU A 123 -5.75 22.66 -6.04
C LEU A 123 -6.73 21.52 -5.80
N THR A 124 -7.57 21.22 -6.80
CA THR A 124 -8.60 20.19 -6.79
C THR A 124 -8.86 19.71 -8.23
N GLY A 125 -9.57 18.60 -8.41
CA GLY A 125 -9.87 18.04 -9.73
C GLY A 125 -8.64 17.51 -10.48
N PHE A 126 -8.68 17.60 -11.81
CA PHE A 126 -7.78 16.86 -12.71
C PHE A 126 -6.88 17.74 -13.59
N GLN A 127 -6.91 19.06 -13.40
CA GLN A 127 -6.07 19.97 -14.16
C GLN A 127 -4.64 19.94 -13.61
N LEU A 128 -3.65 19.61 -14.44
CA LEU A 128 -2.25 19.64 -14.04
C LEU A 128 -1.84 21.08 -13.65
N PRO A 129 -1.40 21.34 -12.41
CA PRO A 129 -1.03 22.69 -11.97
C PRO A 129 0.19 23.23 -12.70
N ALA A 130 0.24 24.55 -12.91
CA ALA A 130 1.44 25.23 -13.36
C ALA A 130 2.56 25.15 -12.28
N PRO A 131 3.85 25.23 -12.66
CA PRO A 131 4.97 25.24 -11.71
C PRO A 131 4.82 26.30 -10.63
N ILE A 132 5.08 25.91 -9.38
CA ILE A 132 4.92 26.76 -8.19
C ILE A 132 6.31 27.07 -7.64
N VAL A 133 6.72 28.34 -7.60
CA VAL A 133 7.98 28.77 -6.98
C VAL A 133 7.68 29.48 -5.66
N SER A 134 8.26 29.02 -4.56
CA SER A 134 8.08 29.62 -3.22
C SER A 134 8.65 31.04 -3.14
N THR A 135 8.20 31.82 -2.17
CA THR A 135 8.76 33.15 -1.87
C THR A 135 9.99 33.09 -0.97
N GLY A 136 10.14 32.03 -0.17
CA GLY A 136 11.26 31.81 0.76
C GLY A 136 11.64 30.35 0.92
N VAL A 137 12.49 30.05 1.91
CA VAL A 137 13.15 28.73 2.09
C VAL A 137 12.24 27.58 2.53
N VAL A 138 10.95 27.84 2.81
CA VAL A 138 9.98 26.80 3.18
C VAL A 138 8.77 26.84 2.24
N LEU A 139 8.36 25.67 1.75
CA LEU A 139 7.13 25.45 1.00
C LEU A 139 6.40 24.26 1.61
N SER A 140 5.14 24.42 2.00
CA SER A 140 4.34 23.31 2.53
C SER A 140 3.17 22.94 1.62
N LEU A 141 2.89 21.66 1.53
CA LEU A 141 1.71 21.10 0.88
C LEU A 141 0.85 20.42 1.94
N TRP A 142 -0.47 20.57 1.87
CA TRP A 142 -1.42 19.96 2.79
C TRP A 142 -2.60 19.38 2.01
N LEU A 143 -2.67 18.05 1.96
CA LEU A 143 -3.80 17.31 1.40
C LEU A 143 -4.82 17.02 2.51
N VAL A 144 -6.06 17.42 2.26
CA VAL A 144 -7.23 16.98 3.02
C VAL A 144 -8.19 16.28 2.06
N SER A 145 -8.71 15.12 2.46
CA SER A 145 -9.79 14.43 1.73
C SER A 145 -11.03 14.14 2.58
N ASP A 146 -12.14 13.97 1.87
CA ASP A 146 -13.50 13.68 2.32
C ASP A 146 -13.67 12.21 2.80
N TYR A 147 -14.89 11.77 3.13
CA TYR A 147 -15.22 10.41 3.57
C TYR A 147 -15.33 9.35 2.46
N ALA A 148 -15.51 9.74 1.20
CA ALA A 148 -15.81 8.86 0.08
C ALA A 148 -15.21 9.39 -1.22
N VAL A 149 -15.00 8.48 -2.19
CA VAL A 149 -14.33 8.74 -3.47
C VAL A 149 -12.86 9.17 -3.29
N SER A 150 -11.99 8.67 -4.17
CA SER A 150 -10.65 9.23 -4.32
C SER A 150 -10.18 9.01 -5.74
N ALA A 151 -9.37 9.95 -6.22
CA ALA A 151 -8.70 9.86 -7.50
C ALA A 151 -7.25 9.35 -7.32
N GLN A 152 -6.50 9.24 -8.42
CA GLN A 152 -5.13 8.72 -8.43
C GLN A 152 -4.17 9.46 -7.48
N GLY A 153 -4.45 10.71 -7.14
CA GLY A 153 -3.62 11.57 -6.31
C GLY A 153 -2.65 12.40 -7.14
N PHE A 154 -1.49 12.71 -6.56
CA PHE A 154 -0.48 13.54 -7.21
C PHE A 154 0.93 12.99 -7.06
N HIS A 155 1.76 13.33 -8.04
CA HIS A 155 3.22 13.18 -8.03
C HIS A 155 3.81 14.50 -8.50
N ALA A 156 4.72 15.06 -7.71
CA ALA A 156 5.47 16.26 -8.03
C ALA A 156 6.94 16.10 -7.65
N ASN A 157 7.83 16.76 -8.39
CA ASN A 157 9.22 16.95 -7.95
C ASN A 157 9.40 18.37 -7.43
N TYR A 158 10.32 18.53 -6.47
CA TYR A 158 10.79 19.82 -6.03
C TYR A 158 12.29 19.96 -6.26
N GLU A 159 12.77 21.18 -6.50
CA GLU A 159 14.19 21.52 -6.58
C GLU A 159 14.46 22.92 -6.02
N GLU A 160 15.70 23.17 -5.61
CA GLU A 160 16.14 24.48 -5.14
C GLU A 160 16.31 25.46 -6.30
N TRP A 161 15.50 26.52 -6.24
CA TRP A 161 15.44 27.57 -7.23
C TRP A 161 16.26 28.80 -6.79
N HIS A 162 17.13 29.26 -7.68
CA HIS A 162 18.03 30.41 -7.48
C HIS A 162 17.52 31.67 -8.22
#